data_AF-A0A512J7B9-F1
#
_entry.id   AF-A0A512J7B9-F1
#
_cell.length_a   1.000
_cell.length_b   1.000
_cell.length_c   1.000
_cell.angle_alpha   90.00
_cell.angle_beta   90.00
_cell.angle_gamma   90.00
#
_symmetry.space_group_name_H-M   'P 1'
#
loop_
_entity.id
_entity.type
_entity.pdbx_description
1 polymer ?
#
loop_
_entity_poly.entity_id
_entity_poly.type
_entity_poly.pdbx_seq_one_letter_code
_entity_poly.pdbx_strand_id
1 'polypeptide(L)'
;MAMPAPLPPSSQIETLPAALVRARAVADANRLRALARVALRDGAPMPELRAFNARAAARRVLAHARILMEREAAETARPEPTALAELAA
;
A
#
# COMPACT_ATOMS: atom_id res chain seq x y z
N MET A 1 28.41 -27.83 -14.21
CA MET A 1 28.00 -26.48 -13.74
C MET A 1 26.52 -26.56 -13.39
N ALA A 2 26.19 -26.59 -12.11
CA ALA A 2 24.80 -26.63 -11.65
C ALA A 2 24.22 -25.20 -11.66
N MET A 3 23.11 -25.01 -12.37
CA MET A 3 22.36 -23.75 -12.34
C MET A 3 21.71 -23.57 -10.96
N PRO A 4 21.76 -22.38 -10.34
CA PRO A 4 21.06 -22.14 -9.08
C PRO A 4 19.55 -22.24 -9.30
N ALA A 5 18.87 -22.92 -8.39
CA ALA A 5 17.42 -23.08 -8.40
C ALA A 5 16.72 -21.70 -8.46
N PRO A 6 15.60 -21.57 -9.18
CA PRO A 6 14.83 -20.33 -9.19
C PRO A 6 14.37 -20.02 -7.76
N LEU A 7 14.62 -18.78 -7.32
CA LEU A 7 14.15 -18.27 -6.02
C LEU A 7 12.63 -18.47 -5.93
N PRO A 8 12.10 -18.95 -4.78
CA PRO A 8 10.67 -19.06 -4.61
C PRO A 8 10.03 -17.66 -4.77
N PRO A 9 8.85 -17.56 -5.40
CA PRO A 9 8.19 -16.28 -5.55
C PRO A 9 7.86 -15.74 -4.15
N SER A 10 8.30 -14.51 -3.87
CA SER A 10 8.13 -13.79 -2.60
C SER A 10 6.66 -13.43 -2.28
N SER A 11 5.71 -14.27 -2.68
CA SER A 11 4.26 -14.04 -2.69
C SER A 11 3.58 -14.29 -1.34
N GLN A 12 4.33 -14.29 -0.24
CA GLN A 12 3.73 -14.23 1.08
C GLN A 12 3.70 -12.77 1.50
N ILE A 13 2.81 -12.01 0.86
CA ILE A 13 2.36 -10.74 1.44
C ILE A 13 1.57 -11.17 2.66
N GLU A 14 2.21 -11.18 3.83
CA GLU A 14 1.48 -11.24 5.09
C GLU A 14 0.38 -10.18 5.02
N THR A 15 -0.87 -10.63 5.04
CA THR A 15 -2.03 -9.76 5.01
C THR A 15 -2.07 -8.98 6.31
N LEU A 16 -1.41 -7.82 6.31
CA LEU A 16 -1.52 -6.88 7.41
C LEU A 16 -2.99 -6.46 7.53
N PRO A 17 -3.59 -6.50 8.73
CA PRO A 17 -4.95 -6.04 8.95
C PRO A 17 -5.20 -4.67 8.29
N ALA A 18 -6.32 -4.52 7.58
CA ALA A 18 -6.72 -3.26 6.93
C ALA A 18 -6.53 -2.00 7.79
N ALA A 19 -6.78 -2.12 9.11
CA ALA A 19 -6.57 -1.03 10.07
C ALA A 19 -5.09 -0.59 10.18
N LEU A 20 -4.15 -1.54 10.18
CA LEU A 20 -2.71 -1.25 10.20
C LEU A 20 -2.25 -0.63 8.88
N VAL A 21 -2.74 -1.14 7.75
CA VAL A 21 -2.45 -0.57 6.41
C VAL A 21 -2.89 0.89 6.35
N ARG A 22 -4.11 1.18 6.82
CA ARG A 22 -4.63 2.55 6.89
C ARG A 22 -3.81 3.43 7.81
N ALA A 23 -3.52 2.98 9.03
CA ALA A 23 -2.74 3.76 10.00
C ALA A 23 -1.37 4.13 9.45
N ARG A 24 -0.68 3.15 8.82
CA ARG A 24 0.62 3.38 8.21
C ARG A 24 0.54 4.37 7.04
N ALA A 25 -0.42 4.19 6.15
CA ALA A 25 -0.61 5.07 5.01
C ALA A 25 -0.89 6.52 5.43
N VAL A 26 -1.66 6.74 6.49
CA VAL A 26 -1.92 8.07 7.06
C VAL A 26 -0.63 8.67 7.65
N ALA A 27 0.15 7.89 8.40
CA ALA A 27 1.43 8.34 8.95
C ALA A 27 2.42 8.77 7.85
N ASP A 28 2.58 7.93 6.82
CA ASP A 28 3.46 8.23 5.69
C ASP A 28 2.97 9.44 4.89
N ALA A 29 1.66 9.57 4.65
CA ALA A 29 1.07 10.74 4.00
C ALA A 29 1.29 12.03 4.81
N ASN A 30 1.20 11.97 6.14
CA ASN A 30 1.46 13.11 7.01
C ASN A 30 2.93 13.52 6.97
N ARG A 31 3.86 12.55 7.00
CA ARG A 31 5.29 12.81 6.83
C ARG A 31 5.59 13.49 5.48
N LEU A 32 4.98 13.01 4.40
CA LEU A 32 5.14 13.61 3.07
C LEU A 32 4.56 15.03 3.00
N ARG A 33 3.41 15.28 3.63
CA ARG A 33 2.86 16.65 3.74
C ARG A 33 3.76 17.58 4.55
N ALA A 34 4.39 17.08 5.61
CA ALA A 34 5.37 17.84 6.37
C ALA A 34 6.60 18.18 5.52
N LEU A 35 7.15 17.22 4.77
CA LEU A 35 8.24 17.44 3.82
C LEU A 35 7.86 18.49 2.76
N ALA A 36 6.62 18.50 2.28
CA ALA A 36 6.15 19.53 1.35
C ALA A 36 6.17 20.94 1.95
N ARG A 37 5.95 21.09 3.27
CA ARG A 37 6.04 22.38 3.96
C ARG A 37 7.50 22.80 4.17
N VAL A 38 8.36 21.84 4.53
CA VAL A 38 9.80 22.07 4.72
C VAL A 38 10.45 22.46 3.39
N ALA A 39 10.09 21.80 2.29
CA ALA A 39 10.63 22.09 0.97
C ALA A 39 10.45 23.55 0.52
N LEU A 40 9.43 24.25 1.02
CA LEU A 40 9.18 25.66 0.73
C LEU A 40 9.97 26.63 1.63
N ARG A 41 10.74 26.12 2.59
CA ARG A 41 11.39 26.90 3.65
C ARG A 41 12.87 26.57 3.86
N ASP A 42 13.33 25.43 3.36
CA ASP A 42 14.68 24.91 3.63
C ASP A 42 15.77 25.49 2.72
N GLY A 43 15.41 26.36 1.76
CA GLY A 43 16.36 27.02 0.86
C GLY A 43 16.99 26.10 -0.19
N ALA A 44 16.55 24.84 -0.28
CA ALA A 44 17.02 23.92 -1.30
C ALA A 44 16.38 24.20 -2.67
N PRO A 45 17.05 23.84 -3.77
CA PRO A 45 16.61 24.20 -5.12
C PRO A 45 15.25 23.58 -5.49
N MET A 46 14.52 24.27 -6.36
CA MET A 46 13.20 23.87 -6.88
C MET A 46 12.17 23.54 -5.78
N PRO A 47 11.95 24.46 -4.83
CA PRO A 47 11.10 24.21 -3.66
C PRO A 47 9.65 23.86 -4.05
N GLU A 48 9.11 24.47 -5.09
CA GLU A 48 7.75 24.21 -5.60
C GLU A 48 7.60 22.79 -6.14
N LEU A 49 8.57 22.33 -6.94
CA LEU A 49 8.57 20.99 -7.52
C LEU A 49 8.69 19.92 -6.43
N ARG A 50 9.57 20.13 -5.45
CA ARG A 50 9.74 19.23 -4.30
C ARG A 50 8.45 19.16 -3.48
N ALA A 51 7.83 20.30 -3.19
CA ALA A 51 6.57 20.35 -2.46
C ALA A 51 5.43 19.67 -3.25
N PHE A 52 5.37 19.88 -4.56
CA PHE A 52 4.40 19.22 -5.43
C PHE A 52 4.58 17.71 -5.44
N ASN A 53 5.80 17.22 -5.64
CA ASN A 53 6.13 15.80 -5.65
C ASN A 53 5.80 15.12 -4.31
N ALA A 54 6.12 15.76 -3.19
CA ALA A 54 5.78 15.24 -1.87
C ALA A 54 4.26 15.14 -1.64
N ARG A 55 3.48 16.16 -2.07
CA ARG A 55 2.00 16.08 -2.03
C ARG A 55 1.45 15.01 -2.96
N ALA A 56 2.01 14.85 -4.15
CA ALA A 56 1.61 13.82 -5.10
C ALA A 56 1.90 12.41 -4.56
N ALA A 57 3.06 12.20 -3.95
CA ALA A 57 3.41 10.96 -3.26
C ALA A 57 2.42 10.66 -2.13
N ALA A 58 2.06 11.67 -1.31
CA ALA A 58 1.08 11.48 -0.23
C ALA A 58 -0.27 10.99 -0.76
N ARG A 59 -0.75 11.56 -1.88
CA ARG A 59 -1.99 11.09 -2.54
C ARG A 59 -1.87 9.65 -3.04
N ARG A 60 -0.74 9.30 -3.65
CA ARG A 60 -0.49 7.93 -4.16
C ARG A 60 -0.46 6.90 -3.03
N VAL A 61 0.17 7.20 -1.91
CA VAL A 61 0.20 6.31 -0.73
C VAL A 61 -1.21 6.02 -0.23
N LEU A 62 -2.05 7.06 -0.08
CA LEU A 62 -3.43 6.89 0.36
C LEU A 62 -4.28 6.12 -0.66
N ALA A 63 -4.12 6.41 -1.95
CA ALA A 63 -4.81 5.69 -3.02
C ALA A 63 -4.41 4.21 -3.06
N HIS A 64 -3.11 3.92 -2.92
CA HIS A 64 -2.60 2.55 -2.88
C HIS A 64 -3.14 1.78 -1.67
N ALA A 65 -3.14 2.38 -0.48
CA ALA A 65 -3.71 1.78 0.72
C ALA A 65 -5.21 1.47 0.55
N ARG A 66 -5.95 2.36 -0.11
CA ARG A 66 -7.36 2.12 -0.45
C ARG A 66 -7.54 0.89 -1.34
N ILE A 67 -6.75 0.78 -2.40
CA ILE A 67 -6.79 -0.37 -3.32
C ILE A 67 -6.45 -1.67 -2.59
N LEU A 68 -5.46 -1.67 -1.70
CA LEU A 68 -5.11 -2.84 -0.90
C LEU A 68 -6.25 -3.28 0.02
N MET A 69 -6.88 -2.34 0.74
CA MET A 69 -8.02 -2.65 1.60
C MET A 69 -9.23 -3.16 0.81
N GLU A 70 -9.50 -2.59 -0.38
CA GLU A 70 -10.58 -3.06 -1.26
C GLU A 70 -10.33 -4.48 -1.76
N ARG A 71 -9.07 -4.82 -2.07
CA ARG A 71 -8.67 -6.18 -2.46
C ARG A 71 -8.81 -7.17 -1.31
N GLU A 72 -8.37 -6.79 -0.12
CA GLU A 72 -8.52 -7.62 1.10
C GLU A 72 -10.00 -7.88 1.40
N ALA A 73 -10.85 -6.84 1.35
CA ALA A 73 -12.29 -6.96 1.53
C ALA A 73 -12.92 -7.91 0.48
N ALA A 74 -12.51 -7.78 -0.79
CA ALA A 74 -12.98 -8.66 -1.86
C ALA A 74 -12.52 -10.12 -1.69
N GLU A 75 -11.33 -10.35 -1.15
CA GLU A 75 -10.83 -11.69 -0.83
C GLU A 75 -11.64 -12.31 0.33
N THR A 76 -11.87 -11.55 1.40
CA THR A 76 -12.68 -12.02 2.54
C THR A 76 -14.15 -12.27 2.20
N ALA A 77 -14.66 -11.64 1.15
CA ALA A 77 -16.04 -11.81 0.69
C ALA A 77 -16.22 -13.00 -0.27
N ARG A 78 -15.13 -13.67 -0.70
CA ARG A 78 -15.28 -14.89 -1.51
C ARG A 78 -15.83 -16.01 -0.63
N PRO A 79 -16.98 -16.61 -0.99
CA PRO A 79 -17.47 -17.78 -0.28
C PRO A 79 -16.48 -18.93 -0.46
N GLU A 80 -16.08 -19.55 0.64
CA GLU A 80 -15.30 -20.80 0.65
C GLU A 80 -16.01 -21.84 -0.23
N PRO A 81 -15.31 -22.49 -1.19
CA PRO A 81 -15.92 -23.42 -2.14
C PRO A 81 -16.56 -24.64 -1.47
N THR A 82 -16.21 -24.93 -0.21
CA THR A 82 -16.81 -25.99 0.60
C THR A 82 -18.26 -25.70 1.00
N ALA A 83 -18.64 -24.43 1.24
CA ALA A 83 -20.01 -24.08 1.62
C ALA A 83 -21.03 -24.29 0.47
N LEU A 84 -20.56 -24.20 -0.79
CA LEU A 84 -21.38 -24.51 -1.97
C LEU A 84 -21.50 -26.03 -2.21
N ALA A 85 -20.52 -26.82 -1.77
CA ALA A 85 -20.57 -28.28 -1.86
C ALA A 85 -21.50 -28.89 -0.78
N GLU A 86 -21.54 -28.32 0.42
CA GLU A 86 -22.44 -28.79 1.50
C GLU A 86 -23.91 -28.40 1.30
N LEU A 87 -24.19 -27.34 0.54
CA LEU A 87 -25.58 -26.96 0.20
C LEU A 87 -26.15 -27.74 -1.00
N ALA A 88 -25.30 -28.47 -1.73
CA ALA A 88 -25.66 -29.27 -2.90
C ALA A 88 -25.70 -30.79 -2.63
N ALA A 89 -25.51 -31.19 -1.36
CA ALA A 89 -25.61 -32.57 -0.88
C ALA A 89 -26.89 -32.75 -0.03
#